data_AF-A0A0Q9TW37-F1
#
_entry.id   AF-A0A0Q9TW37-F1
#
_cell.length_a   1.000
_cell.length_b   1.000
_cell.length_c   1.000
_cell.angle_alpha   90.00
_cell.angle_beta   90.00
_cell.angle_gamma   90.00
#
_symmetry.space_group_name_H-M   'P 1'
#
loop_
_entity.id
_entity.type
_entity.pdbx_description
1 polymer ?
#
loop_
_entity_poly.entity_id
_entity_poly.type
_entity_poly.pdbx_seq_one_letter_code
_entity_poly.pdbx_strand_id
1 'polypeptide(L)'
;MQEQGQPSHCLALHEYWKKKVQVEYGSDIFGFGEDMYRQDTAAFKKVRQNWNEEFKRAVLKADVSIYIRRTGLKMKSYTDEIK
;
A
#
# COMPACT_ATOMS: atom_id res chain seq x y z
N MET A 1 -3.04 -31.20 12.02
CA MET A 1 -1.98 -30.60 11.17
C MET A 1 -2.57 -29.30 10.63
N GLN A 2 -2.02 -28.15 11.04
CA GLN A 2 -2.54 -26.84 10.64
C GLN A 2 -1.94 -26.47 9.28
N GLU A 3 -2.76 -26.42 8.23
CA GLU A 3 -2.43 -25.76 6.97
C GLU A 3 -2.27 -24.26 7.23
N GLN A 4 -1.03 -23.81 7.34
CA GLN A 4 -0.69 -22.39 7.28
C GLN A 4 -0.77 -21.98 5.81
N GLY A 5 -1.93 -21.51 5.36
CA GLY A 5 -2.13 -20.97 4.02
C GLY A 5 -1.19 -19.79 3.78
N GLN A 6 -0.28 -19.92 2.83
CA GLN A 6 0.63 -18.84 2.47
C GLN A 6 -0.15 -17.66 1.84
N PRO A 7 0.16 -16.40 2.20
CA PRO A 7 -0.47 -15.24 1.57
C PRO A 7 -0.15 -15.19 0.07
N SER A 8 -1.13 -14.85 -0.75
CA SER A 8 -0.93 -14.56 -2.17
C SER A 8 0.14 -13.47 -2.35
N HIS A 9 1.01 -13.62 -3.35
CA HIS A 9 2.23 -12.81 -3.57
C HIS A 9 2.02 -11.27 -3.47
N CYS A 10 0.82 -10.78 -3.81
CA CYS A 10 0.45 -9.36 -3.71
C CYS A 10 0.27 -8.86 -2.27
N LEU A 11 -0.19 -9.71 -1.35
CA LEU A 11 -0.34 -9.38 0.07
C LEU A 11 1.03 -9.26 0.76
N ALA A 12 2.00 -10.10 0.36
CA ALA A 12 3.36 -10.04 0.89
C ALA A 12 4.07 -8.71 0.52
N LEU A 13 3.86 -8.20 -0.70
CA LEU A 13 4.36 -6.87 -1.09
C LEU A 13 3.67 -5.75 -0.31
N HIS A 14 2.38 -5.89 0.00
CA HIS A 14 1.62 -4.92 0.78
C HIS A 14 2.21 -4.69 2.17
N GLU A 15 2.55 -5.76 2.90
CA GLU A 15 3.19 -5.66 4.20
C GLU A 15 4.60 -5.05 4.13
N TYR A 16 5.34 -5.35 3.06
CA TYR A 16 6.70 -4.83 2.87
C TYR A 16 6.72 -3.31 2.69
N TRP A 17 5.90 -2.76 1.79
CA TRP A 17 5.95 -1.33 1.51
C TRP A 17 5.36 -0.48 2.65
N LYS A 18 4.35 -0.99 3.38
CA LYS A 18 3.85 -0.35 4.61
C LYS A 18 4.97 -0.13 5.62
N LYS A 19 5.74 -1.18 5.89
CA LYS A 19 6.92 -1.09 6.78
C LYS A 19 7.96 -0.12 6.23
N LYS A 20 8.25 -0.14 4.93
CA LYS A 20 9.19 0.80 4.32
C LYS A 20 8.75 2.26 4.51
N VAL A 21 7.49 2.60 4.23
CA VAL A 21 6.98 3.97 4.38
C VAL A 21 6.98 4.41 5.85
N GLN A 22 6.46 3.58 6.76
CA GLN A 22 6.36 3.94 8.17
C GLN A 22 7.70 3.93 8.91
N VAL A 23 8.59 2.97 8.63
CA VAL A 23 9.85 2.79 9.36
C VAL A 23 10.99 3.55 8.73
N GLU A 24 11.09 3.55 7.40
CA GLU A 24 12.26 4.06 6.69
C GLU A 24 12.12 5.55 6.34
N TYR A 25 10.91 5.98 5.94
CA TYR A 25 10.63 7.40 5.66
C TYR A 25 10.03 8.12 6.86
N GLY A 26 9.20 7.44 7.67
CA GLY A 26 8.64 7.98 8.91
C GLY A 26 7.81 9.25 8.73
N SER A 27 7.40 9.54 7.50
CA SER A 27 6.74 10.78 7.09
C SER A 27 5.49 10.45 6.29
N ASP A 28 4.42 11.20 6.58
CA ASP A 28 3.13 11.08 5.95
C ASP A 28 3.12 11.73 4.55
N ILE A 29 3.74 11.06 3.59
CA ILE A 29 3.90 11.54 2.20
C ILE A 29 2.55 11.52 1.45
N PHE A 30 1.59 10.71 1.90
CA PHE A 30 0.30 10.53 1.26
C PHE A 30 -0.78 11.51 1.74
N GLY A 31 -0.54 12.22 2.86
CA GLY A 31 -1.45 13.24 3.38
C GLY A 31 -2.57 12.69 4.29
N PHE A 32 -2.34 11.57 4.96
CA PHE A 32 -3.32 10.97 5.89
C PHE A 32 -3.70 11.92 7.04
N GLY A 33 -2.79 12.78 7.49
CA GLY A 33 -3.05 13.77 8.53
C GLY A 33 -3.98 14.88 8.06
N GLU A 34 -3.89 15.24 6.78
CA GLU A 34 -4.81 16.19 6.17
C GLU A 34 -6.21 15.58 6.01
N ASP A 35 -6.29 14.31 5.60
CA ASP A 35 -7.54 13.57 5.56
C ASP A 35 -8.17 13.43 6.95
N MET A 36 -7.38 13.13 7.97
CA MET A 36 -7.85 13.08 9.35
C MET A 36 -8.34 14.46 9.82
N TYR A 37 -7.63 15.54 9.48
CA TYR A 37 -8.06 16.89 9.82
C TYR A 37 -9.40 17.25 9.17
N ARG A 38 -9.59 16.86 7.90
CA ARG A 38 -10.85 17.06 7.15
C ARG A 38 -12.02 16.24 7.71
N GLN A 39 -11.77 14.98 8.08
CA GLN A 39 -12.82 14.06 8.54
C GLN A 39 -13.15 14.26 10.02
N ASP A 40 -12.14 14.42 10.88
CA ASP A 40 -12.27 14.62 12.31
C ASP A 40 -11.18 15.57 12.85
N THR A 41 -11.49 16.85 12.77
CA THR A 41 -10.63 17.92 13.28
C THR A 41 -10.34 17.78 14.78
N ALA A 42 -11.29 17.27 15.58
CA ALA A 42 -11.13 17.17 17.03
C ALA A 42 -10.15 16.06 17.39
N ALA A 43 -10.21 14.91 16.72
CA ALA A 43 -9.22 13.85 16.85
C ALA A 43 -7.84 14.31 16.37
N PHE A 44 -7.76 14.95 15.20
CA PHE A 44 -6.47 15.43 14.67
C PHE A 44 -5.79 16.43 15.62
N LYS A 45 -6.55 17.35 16.24
CA LYS A 45 -6.00 18.31 17.21
C LYS A 45 -5.29 17.67 18.41
N LYS A 46 -5.69 16.45 18.81
CA LYS A 46 -5.07 15.71 19.92
C LYS A 46 -3.70 15.14 19.55
N VAL A 47 -3.53 14.75 18.29
CA VAL A 47 -2.32 14.05 17.80
C VAL A 47 -1.39 14.94 16.99
N ARG A 48 -1.84 16.13 16.55
CA ARG A 48 -1.11 17.02 15.63
C ARG A 48 0.33 17.32 16.05
N GLN A 49 0.60 17.44 17.35
CA GLN A 49 1.93 17.82 17.85
C GLN A 49 2.94 16.70 17.64
N ASN A 50 2.49 15.45 17.64
CA ASN A 50 3.34 14.26 17.52
C ASN A 50 2.92 13.38 16.34
N TRP A 51 2.32 14.00 15.30
CA TRP A 51 1.66 13.30 14.20
C TRP A 51 2.53 12.22 13.56
N ASN A 52 3.82 12.51 13.33
CA ASN A 52 4.74 11.55 12.71
C ASN A 52 4.91 10.27 13.55
N GLU A 53 4.91 10.37 14.88
CA GLU A 53 5.02 9.21 15.77
C GLU A 53 3.71 8.43 15.86
N GLU A 54 2.58 9.13 15.81
CA GLU A 54 1.25 8.49 15.74
C GLU A 54 1.05 7.79 14.40
N PHE A 55 1.51 8.40 13.30
CA PHE A 55 1.46 7.84 11.96
C PHE A 55 2.26 6.53 11.84
N LYS A 56 3.42 6.43 12.51
CA LYS A 56 4.20 5.19 12.61
C LYS A 56 3.46 4.05 13.29
N ARG A 57 2.53 4.36 14.20
CA ARG A 57 1.71 3.38 14.95
C ARG A 57 0.39 3.06 14.25
N ALA A 58 0.01 3.83 13.23
CA ALA A 58 -1.25 3.68 12.54
C ALA A 58 -1.33 2.33 11.80
N VAL A 59 -2.47 1.67 11.91
CA VAL A 59 -2.76 0.45 11.14
C VAL A 59 -3.29 0.86 9.77
N LEU A 60 -2.43 0.76 8.75
CA LEU A 60 -2.80 1.05 7.36
C LEU A 60 -3.36 -0.21 6.69
N LYS A 61 -4.57 -0.10 6.13
CA LYS A 61 -5.18 -1.12 5.29
C LYS A 61 -5.29 -0.56 3.87
N ALA A 62 -4.68 -1.23 2.90
CA ALA A 62 -4.90 -0.92 1.49
C ALA A 62 -5.69 -2.05 0.84
N ASP A 63 -6.88 -1.72 0.36
CA ASP A 63 -7.68 -2.63 -0.46
C ASP A 63 -7.40 -2.33 -1.93
N VAL A 64 -6.62 -3.20 -2.58
CA VAL A 64 -6.22 -3.05 -3.99
C VAL A 64 -7.14 -3.89 -4.87
N SER A 65 -7.98 -3.23 -5.67
CA SER A 65 -8.80 -3.88 -6.68
C SER A 65 -8.27 -3.56 -8.08
N ILE A 66 -7.70 -4.57 -8.75
CA ILE A 66 -7.14 -4.42 -10.10
C ILE A 66 -8.15 -4.91 -11.13
N TYR A 67 -8.56 -4.02 -12.03
CA TYR A 67 -9.38 -4.36 -13.19
C TYR A 67 -8.55 -4.26 -14.45
N ILE A 68 -8.12 -5.40 -14.98
CA ILE A 68 -7.40 -5.44 -16.26
C ILE A 68 -8.44 -5.32 -17.38
N ARG A 69 -8.58 -4.12 -17.95
CA ARG A 69 -9.56 -3.87 -19.03
C ARG A 69 -9.14 -4.47 -20.37
N ARG A 70 -7.82 -4.57 -20.63
CA ARG A 70 -7.22 -5.20 -21.80
C ARG A 70 -5.83 -5.70 -21.44
N THR A 71 -5.55 -6.98 -21.65
CA THR A 71 -4.17 -7.47 -21.69
C THR A 71 -3.68 -7.34 -23.13
N GLY A 72 -2.90 -6.31 -23.42
CA GLY A 72 -2.12 -6.24 -24.66
C GLY A 72 -0.97 -7.25 -24.62
N LEU A 73 -1.27 -8.53 -24.43
CA LEU A 73 -0.30 -9.60 -24.60
C LEU A 73 0.01 -9.66 -26.10
N LYS A 74 1.06 -8.96 -26.54
CA LYS A 74 1.79 -9.40 -27.72
C LYS A 74 2.45 -10.72 -27.32
N MET A 75 1.73 -11.82 -27.48
CA MET A 75 2.36 -13.13 -27.61
C MET A 75 3.46 -12.94 -28.66
N LYS A 76 4.69 -13.35 -28.32
CA LYS A 76 5.89 -13.14 -29.15
C LYS A 76 5.51 -13.22 -30.63
N SER A 77 5.79 -12.17 -31.39
CA SER A 77 5.39 -12.18 -32.79
C SER A 77 6.07 -13.36 -33.48
N TYR A 78 5.32 -14.02 -34.35
CA TYR A 78 5.73 -15.15 -35.18
C TYR A 78 7.08 -14.92 -35.92
N THR A 79 7.57 -13.69 -35.99
CA THR A 79 8.88 -13.31 -36.53
C THR A 79 10.09 -13.80 -35.72
N ASP A 80 9.93 -14.32 -34.49
CA ASP A 80 11.04 -14.99 -33.78
C ASP A 80 11.42 -16.35 -34.42
N GLU A 81 10.58 -16.89 -35.33
CA GLU A 81 10.81 -18.18 -35.99
C GLU A 81 11.32 -18.07 -37.44
N ILE A 82 11.48 -16.86 -37.99
CA ILE A 82 12.18 -16.70 -39.28
C ILE A 82 13.67 -16.51 -38.99
N LYS A 83 14.35 -17.64 -38.79
CA LYS A 83 15.80 -17.79 -38.99
C LYS A 83 16.12 -17.99 -40.46
#